data_AF-A0A8R1IE86-F1
#
_entry.id   AF-A0A8R1IE86-F1
#
_cell.length_a   1.000
_cell.length_b   1.000
_cell.length_c   1.000
_cell.angle_alpha   90.00
_cell.angle_beta   90.00
_cell.angle_gamma   90.00
#
_symmetry.space_group_name_H-M   'P 1'
#
loop_
_entity.id
_entity.type
_entity.pdbx_description
1 polymer ?
#
loop_
_entity_poly.entity_id
_entity_poly.type
_entity_poly.pdbx_seq_one_letter_code
_entity_poly.pdbx_strand_id
1 'polypeptide(L)'
;CESVFCSPRSFRVGAALTDEKSKIITPATVAHLLDKSIPQLPPKLPPVSSIHLKFARITSPNKDTAVEQVLRFFANLPHGIPLEFQLYNMREEDLEAVRIKTIHPDGKADVMKPRVEEFKSEGKCFSVSTQ
;
A
#
# COMPACT_ATOMS: atom_id res chain seq x y z
N CYS A 1 -12.42 13.62 -7.31
CA CYS A 1 -11.42 13.86 -6.25
C CYS A 1 -11.73 12.91 -5.10
N GLU A 2 -11.08 11.74 -5.08
CA GLU A 2 -11.38 10.68 -4.11
C GLU A 2 -10.45 10.79 -2.91
N SER A 3 -11.05 10.94 -1.73
CA SER A 3 -10.37 11.00 -0.45
C SER A 3 -9.95 9.61 0.01
N VAL A 4 -8.65 9.35 0.08
CA VAL A 4 -8.09 8.17 0.77
C VAL A 4 -8.21 8.40 2.27
N PHE A 5 -9.31 7.93 2.85
CA PHE A 5 -9.44 7.78 4.30
C PHE A 5 -8.46 6.68 4.76
N CYS A 6 -7.33 7.09 5.34
CA CYS A 6 -6.52 6.19 6.15
C CYS A 6 -7.36 5.74 7.35
N SER A 7 -7.51 4.42 7.53
CA SER A 7 -8.18 3.83 8.69
C SER A 7 -7.63 4.41 10.00
N PRO A 8 -8.49 4.85 10.93
CA PRO A 8 -8.00 5.23 12.25
C PRO A 8 -7.50 3.97 12.95
N ARG A 9 -6.29 4.04 13.51
CA ARG A 9 -5.82 3.09 14.52
C ARG A 9 -6.92 2.96 15.57
N SER A 10 -7.34 1.72 15.83
CA SER A 10 -8.31 1.35 16.85
C SER A 10 -8.01 2.08 18.17
N PHE A 11 -8.68 3.20 18.41
CA PHE A 11 -8.79 3.78 19.74
C PHE A 11 -9.65 2.82 20.55
N ARG A 12 -9.02 2.09 21.48
CA ARG A 12 -9.75 1.40 22.54
C ARG A 12 -10.35 2.49 23.43
N VAL A 13 -11.57 2.91 23.11
CA VAL A 13 -12.40 3.69 24.02
C VAL A 13 -12.89 2.72 25.09
N GLY A 14 -12.14 2.64 26.18
CA GLY A 14 -12.63 2.05 27.43
C GLY A 14 -13.66 3.00 28.04
N ALA A 15 -14.89 2.94 27.54
CA ALA A 15 -16.06 3.47 28.24
C ALA A 15 -17.17 2.44 28.09
N ALA A 16 -17.46 1.75 29.18
CA ALA A 16 -18.57 0.81 29.28
C ALA A 16 -19.87 1.52 28.88
N LEU A 17 -20.47 1.09 27.77
CA LEU A 17 -21.82 1.46 27.37
C LEU A 17 -22.68 0.20 27.38
N THR A 18 -23.01 -0.27 28.57
CA THR A 18 -24.17 -1.13 28.77
C THR A 18 -25.42 -0.25 28.73
N ASP A 19 -26.10 -0.17 27.59
CA ASP A 19 -27.58 -0.18 27.52
C ASP A 19 -28.04 -0.31 26.06
N GLU A 20 -28.69 -1.44 25.77
CA GLU A 20 -29.22 -1.88 24.49
C GLU A 20 -30.58 -1.21 24.22
N LYS A 21 -30.56 0.06 23.77
CA LYS A 21 -31.69 0.69 23.08
C LYS A 21 -31.15 1.36 21.83
N SER A 22 -31.79 1.14 20.68
CA SER A 22 -31.45 1.77 19.41
C SER A 22 -31.37 3.30 19.59
N LYS A 23 -30.15 3.81 19.77
CA LYS A 23 -29.90 5.24 19.97
C LYS A 23 -30.18 5.94 18.65
N ILE A 24 -31.38 6.50 18.53
CA ILE A 24 -31.75 7.36 17.41
C ILE A 24 -30.79 8.55 17.44
N ILE A 25 -29.90 8.62 16.45
CA ILE A 25 -28.98 9.74 16.29
C ILE A 25 -29.81 10.91 15.75
N THR A 26 -30.22 11.81 16.63
CA THR A 26 -30.84 13.07 16.24
C THR A 26 -29.77 14.14 16.05
N PRO A 27 -30.02 15.19 15.25
CA PRO A 27 -29.06 16.29 15.08
C PRO A 27 -28.59 16.90 16.40
N ALA A 28 -29.48 16.95 17.40
CA ALA A 28 -29.15 17.40 18.76
C ALA A 28 -28.18 16.46 19.48
N THR A 29 -28.31 15.14 19.30
CA THR A 29 -27.34 14.18 19.88
C THR A 29 -25.99 14.28 19.19
N VAL A 30 -25.95 14.55 17.88
CA VAL A 30 -24.70 14.79 17.15
C VAL A 30 -24.01 16.06 17.62
N ALA A 31 -24.74 17.17 17.77
CA ALA A 31 -24.18 18.42 18.29
C ALA A 31 -23.55 18.23 19.68
N HIS A 32 -24.26 17.54 20.57
CA HIS A 32 -23.77 17.25 21.92
C HIS A 32 -22.57 16.27 21.94
N LEU A 33 -22.48 15.34 20.99
CA LEU A 33 -21.29 14.50 20.81
C LEU A 33 -20.11 15.29 20.24
N LEU A 34 -20.35 16.21 19.30
CA LEU A 34 -19.31 17.07 18.77
C LEU A 34 -18.78 18.04 19.83
N ASP A 35 -19.62 18.56 20.72
CA ASP A 35 -19.17 19.39 21.86
C ASP A 35 -18.30 18.60 22.84
N LYS A 36 -18.64 17.33 23.11
CA LYS A 36 -17.89 16.48 24.06
C LYS A 36 -16.61 15.89 23.47
N SER A 37 -16.63 15.58 22.18
CA SER A 37 -15.52 14.98 21.46
C SER A 37 -15.26 15.75 20.19
N ILE A 38 -14.86 17.02 20.34
CA ILE A 38 -14.42 17.84 19.21
C ILE A 38 -13.24 17.09 18.56
N PRO A 39 -13.35 16.64 17.30
CA PRO A 39 -12.24 16.02 16.62
C PRO A 39 -11.11 17.05 16.54
N GLN A 40 -10.06 16.85 17.33
CA GLN A 40 -8.92 17.74 17.32
C GLN A 40 -8.14 17.49 16.03
N LEU A 41 -8.14 18.50 15.16
CA LEU A 41 -7.22 18.54 14.04
C LEU A 41 -5.80 18.57 14.61
N PRO A 42 -4.87 17.80 14.03
CA PRO A 42 -3.48 17.84 14.46
C PRO A 42 -2.97 19.30 14.38
N PRO A 43 -2.24 19.78 15.39
CA PRO A 43 -1.93 21.20 15.57
C PRO A 43 -1.10 21.79 14.42
N LYS A 44 -0.37 20.93 13.68
CA LYS A 44 0.33 21.29 12.45
C LYS A 44 0.26 20.13 11.48
N LEU A 45 -0.17 20.42 10.26
CA LEU A 45 0.04 19.52 9.14
C LEU A 45 1.54 19.46 8.83
N PRO A 46 2.06 18.30 8.40
CA PRO A 46 3.45 18.19 7.99
C PRO A 46 3.74 19.18 6.85
N PRO A 47 4.94 19.78 6.80
CA PRO A 47 5.32 20.69 5.72
C PRO A 47 5.17 20.01 4.36
N VAL A 48 4.74 20.76 3.33
CA VAL A 48 4.59 20.22 1.97
C VAL A 48 5.90 19.62 1.45
N SER A 49 7.04 20.17 1.86
CA SER A 49 8.38 19.66 1.53
C SER A 49 8.68 18.26 2.09
N SER A 50 7.94 17.78 3.07
CA SER A 50 8.10 16.43 3.64
C SER A 50 7.29 15.35 2.91
N ILE A 51 6.43 15.75 1.96
CA ILE A 51 5.61 14.84 1.18
C ILE A 51 6.41 14.38 -0.04
N HIS A 52 6.81 13.11 -0.03
CA HIS A 52 7.50 12.49 -1.17
C HIS A 52 6.58 11.52 -1.89
N LEU A 53 6.33 11.76 -3.18
CA LEU A 53 5.58 10.85 -4.02
C LEU A 53 6.50 9.72 -4.52
N LYS A 54 6.36 8.54 -3.94
CA LYS A 54 7.06 7.32 -4.37
C LYS A 54 6.15 6.53 -5.30
N PHE A 55 6.67 6.06 -6.42
CA PHE A 55 5.92 5.19 -7.31
C PHE A 55 6.84 4.19 -8.01
N ALA A 56 6.23 3.10 -8.46
CA ALA A 56 6.89 2.06 -9.23
C ALA A 56 6.26 1.99 -10.62
N ARG A 57 7.08 1.82 -11.65
CA ARG A 57 6.66 1.53 -13.02
C ARG A 57 7.13 0.12 -13.38
N ILE A 58 6.19 -0.80 -13.51
CA ILE A 58 6.49 -2.16 -13.98
C ILE A 58 6.76 -2.08 -15.49
N THR A 59 7.95 -2.52 -15.90
CA THR A 59 8.37 -2.57 -17.31
C THR A 59 8.13 -3.94 -17.91
N SER A 60 8.27 -5.01 -17.13
CA SER A 60 7.96 -6.39 -17.51
C SER A 60 7.42 -7.19 -16.32
N PRO A 61 6.41 -8.04 -16.50
CA PRO A 61 5.66 -8.32 -17.73
C PRO A 61 4.72 -7.16 -18.09
N ASN A 62 4.55 -6.89 -19.39
CA ASN A 62 3.57 -5.93 -19.88
C ASN A 62 2.27 -6.67 -20.26
N LYS A 63 1.14 -5.96 -20.37
CA LYS A 63 -0.17 -6.58 -20.64
C LYS A 63 -0.19 -7.36 -21.96
N ASP A 64 0.57 -6.91 -22.95
CA ASP A 64 0.60 -7.48 -24.29
C ASP A 64 1.52 -8.71 -24.35
N THR A 65 2.70 -8.66 -23.73
CA THR A 65 3.64 -9.78 -23.61
C THR A 65 3.17 -10.85 -22.64
N ALA A 66 2.34 -10.52 -21.66
CA ALA A 66 1.77 -11.51 -20.74
C ALA A 66 0.85 -12.53 -21.44
N VAL A 67 0.27 -12.17 -22.58
CA VAL A 67 -0.57 -13.10 -23.38
C VAL A 67 0.31 -14.06 -24.19
N GLU A 68 1.47 -13.61 -24.64
CA GLU A 68 2.39 -14.39 -25.49
C GLU A 68 3.38 -15.24 -24.68
N GLN A 69 3.84 -14.73 -23.54
CA GLN A 69 4.78 -15.40 -22.65
C GLN A 69 4.03 -16.12 -21.52
N VAL A 70 3.39 -17.23 -21.88
CA VAL A 70 2.78 -18.14 -20.90
C VAL A 70 3.86 -18.79 -20.01
N LEU A 71 3.53 -18.96 -18.73
CA LEU A 71 4.39 -19.59 -17.73
C LEU A 71 4.75 -21.02 -18.19
N ARG A 72 6.04 -21.26 -18.45
CA ARG A 72 6.52 -22.56 -18.93
C ARG A 72 6.88 -23.44 -17.74
N PHE A 73 6.56 -24.72 -17.83
CA PHE A 73 6.95 -25.72 -16.85
C PHE A 73 8.05 -26.60 -17.45
N PHE A 74 9.20 -26.68 -16.79
CA PHE A 74 10.27 -27.60 -17.16
C PHE A 74 10.36 -28.69 -16.09
N ALA A 75 10.27 -29.96 -16.48
CA ALA A 75 10.26 -31.10 -15.55
C ALA A 75 9.25 -30.96 -14.38
N ASN A 76 8.04 -30.45 -14.68
CA ASN A 76 6.97 -30.16 -13.70
C ASN A 76 7.31 -29.10 -12.65
N LEU A 77 8.39 -28.34 -12.82
CA LEU A 77 8.73 -27.19 -11.99
C LEU A 77 8.29 -25.89 -12.68
N PRO A 78 7.63 -24.97 -11.97
CA PRO A 78 7.29 -23.67 -12.53
C PRO A 78 8.58 -22.92 -12.86
N HIS A 79 8.71 -22.47 -14.10
CA HIS A 79 9.72 -21.49 -14.46
C HIS A 79 9.23 -20.11 -13.98
N GLY A 80 10.05 -19.41 -13.20
CA GLY A 80 9.72 -18.07 -12.72
C GLY A 80 9.45 -17.11 -13.88
N ILE A 81 8.63 -16.09 -13.62
CA ILE A 81 8.40 -15.01 -14.58
C ILE A 81 9.37 -13.88 -14.24
N PRO A 82 10.22 -13.42 -15.19
CA PRO A 82 11.06 -12.27 -14.94
C PRO A 82 10.21 -11.02 -14.70
N LEU A 83 10.50 -10.34 -13.59
CA LEU A 83 9.88 -9.11 -13.17
C LEU A 83 10.90 -7.98 -13.27
N GLU A 84 10.60 -7.00 -14.10
CA GLU A 84 11.40 -5.81 -14.27
C GLU A 84 10.55 -4.58 -13.94
N PHE A 85 11.08 -3.70 -13.09
CA PHE A 85 10.40 -2.48 -12.71
C PHE A 85 11.37 -1.38 -12.30
N GLN A 86 10.90 -0.14 -12.40
CA GLN A 86 11.64 1.05 -12.02
C GLN A 86 10.97 1.73 -10.83
N LEU A 87 11.77 2.09 -9.83
CA LEU A 87 11.34 2.79 -8.62
C LEU A 87 11.77 4.25 -8.68
N TYR A 88 10.83 5.16 -8.50
CA TYR A 88 11.05 6.60 -8.58
C TYR A 88 10.91 7.26 -7.21
N ASN A 89 11.75 8.26 -6.95
CA ASN A 89 11.79 9.03 -5.70
C ASN A 89 11.97 8.17 -4.44
N MET A 90 12.66 7.03 -4.58
CA MET A 90 13.05 6.17 -3.45
C MET A 90 14.39 6.63 -2.89
N ARG A 91 14.53 6.57 -1.56
CA ARG A 91 15.84 6.69 -0.90
C ARG A 91 16.43 5.31 -0.70
N GLU A 92 17.74 5.21 -0.54
CA GLU A 92 18.42 3.93 -0.32
C GLU A 92 17.89 3.17 0.90
N GLU A 93 17.59 3.90 1.99
CA GLU A 93 16.96 3.35 3.20
C GLU A 93 15.56 2.76 2.95
N ASP A 94 14.86 3.25 1.93
CA ASP A 94 13.51 2.80 1.61
C ASP A 94 13.53 1.51 0.75
N LEU A 95 14.66 1.16 0.13
CA LEU A 95 14.78 -0.01 -0.76
C LEU A 95 14.59 -1.32 0.02
N GLU A 96 15.06 -1.38 1.27
CA GLU A 96 14.93 -2.57 2.10
C GLU A 96 13.45 -2.91 2.42
N ALA A 97 12.58 -1.91 2.43
CA ALA A 97 11.16 -2.06 2.70
C ALA A 97 10.35 -2.49 1.47
N VAL A 98 10.96 -2.51 0.27
CA VAL A 98 10.27 -2.87 -0.97
C VAL A 98 9.84 -4.33 -0.94
N ARG A 99 8.56 -4.58 -1.23
CA ARG A 99 7.98 -5.91 -1.36
C ARG A 99 7.14 -5.97 -2.62
N ILE A 100 7.16 -7.12 -3.29
CA ILE A 100 6.33 -7.40 -4.45
C ILE A 100 5.18 -8.27 -3.96
N LYS A 101 3.95 -7.80 -4.19
CA LYS A 101 2.74 -8.56 -3.88
C LYS A 101 2.12 -9.05 -5.17
N THR A 102 2.02 -10.35 -5.32
CA THR A 102 1.32 -10.99 -6.44
C THR A 102 -0.07 -11.38 -5.97
N ILE A 103 -1.10 -10.98 -6.69
CA ILE A 103 -2.49 -11.35 -6.41
C ILE A 103 -2.92 -12.32 -7.50
N HIS A 104 -3.22 -13.55 -7.10
CA HIS A 104 -3.64 -14.61 -7.99
C HIS A 104 -5.14 -14.47 -8.33
N PRO A 105 -5.60 -15.05 -9.45
CA PRO A 105 -7.02 -15.03 -9.82
C PRO A 105 -7.96 -15.68 -8.80
N ASP A 106 -7.44 -16.60 -7.98
CA ASP A 106 -8.19 -17.26 -6.90
C ASP A 106 -8.29 -16.41 -5.62
N GLY A 107 -7.77 -15.18 -5.65
CA GLY A 107 -7.78 -14.24 -4.52
C GLY A 107 -6.66 -14.47 -3.51
N LYS A 108 -5.83 -15.50 -3.68
CA LYS A 108 -4.62 -15.66 -2.85
C LYS A 108 -3.60 -14.59 -3.20
N ALA A 109 -2.76 -14.26 -2.24
CA ALA A 109 -1.69 -13.31 -2.46
C ALA A 109 -0.37 -13.80 -1.87
N ASP A 110 0.68 -13.68 -2.66
CA ASP A 110 2.05 -13.98 -2.26
C ASP A 110 2.85 -12.69 -2.15
N VAL A 111 3.82 -12.67 -1.23
CA VAL A 111 4.68 -11.52 -1.00
C VAL A 111 6.14 -11.96 -1.06
N MET A 112 6.94 -11.34 -1.92
CA MET A 112 8.39 -11.56 -1.98
C MET A 112 9.19 -10.29 -1.72
N LYS A 113 10.42 -10.46 -1.21
CA LYS A 113 11.42 -9.39 -1.05
C LYS A 113 12.48 -9.56 -2.15
N PRO A 114 12.67 -8.56 -3.02
CA PRO A 114 13.79 -8.55 -3.96
C PRO A 114 15.13 -8.55 -3.23
N ARG A 115 16.16 -9.12 -3.83
CA ARG A 115 17.50 -9.14 -3.24
C ARG A 115 18.17 -7.78 -3.38
N VAL A 116 19.11 -7.48 -2.49
CA VAL A 116 19.80 -6.18 -2.50
C VAL A 116 20.61 -6.02 -3.79
N GLU A 117 21.21 -7.10 -4.30
CA GLU A 117 21.94 -7.09 -5.57
C GLU A 117 21.08 -6.84 -6.82
N GLU A 118 19.75 -6.98 -6.71
CA GLU A 118 18.83 -6.78 -7.84
C GLU A 118 18.50 -5.30 -8.08
N PHE A 119 18.79 -4.43 -7.11
CA PHE A 119 18.58 -2.99 -7.24
C PHE A 119 19.79 -2.33 -7.88
N LYS A 120 19.57 -1.66 -9.02
CA LYS A 120 20.58 -0.89 -9.73
C LYS A 120 20.19 0.58 -9.76
N SER A 121 21.12 1.47 -9.42
CA SER A 121 20.89 2.91 -9.48
C SER A 121 21.07 3.40 -10.92
N GLU A 122 20.01 3.97 -11.49
CA GLU A 122 19.97 4.58 -12.83
C GLU A 122 19.77 6.11 -12.71
N GLY A 123 20.61 6.73 -11.89
CA GLY A 123 20.66 8.18 -11.70
C GLY A 123 19.46 8.74 -10.93
N LYS A 124 18.30 8.86 -11.58
CA LYS A 124 17.07 9.43 -10.97
C LYS A 124 16.10 8.37 -10.45
N CYS A 125 16.30 7.11 -10.78
CA CYS A 125 15.47 5.99 -10.37
C CYS A 125 16.34 4.78 -10.05
N PHE A 126 15.72 3.77 -9.44
CA PHE A 126 16.32 2.45 -9.29
C PHE A 126 15.65 1.48 -10.25
N SER A 127 16.42 0.77 -11.06
CA SER A 127 15.94 -0.38 -11.83
C SER A 127 16.08 -1.65 -11.00
N VAL A 128 15.07 -2.51 -11.07
CA VAL A 128 15.02 -3.78 -10.35
C VAL A 128 14.65 -4.88 -11.33
N SER A 129 15.41 -5.96 -11.30
CA SER A 129 15.19 -7.16 -12.11
C SER A 129 15.24 -8.38 -11.20
N THR A 130 14.11 -9.06 -11.03
CA THR A 130 13.94 -10.21 -10.12
C THR A 130 13.11 -11.32 -10.77
N GLN A 131 13.03 -12.51 -10.17
CA GLN A 131 12.30 -13.67 -10.68
C GLN A 131 11.50 -14.37 -9.57
#